data_AF-A0A2T3ABU7-F1
#
_entry.id   AF-A0A2T3ABU7-F1
#
_cell.length_a   1.000
_cell.length_b   1.000
_cell.length_c   1.000
_cell.angle_alpha   90.00
_cell.angle_beta   90.00
_cell.angle_gamma   90.00
#
_symmetry.space_group_name_H-M   'P 1'
#
loop_
_entity.id
_entity.type
_entity.pdbx_description
1 polymer ?
#
loop_
_entity_poly.entity_id
_entity_poly.type
_entity_poly.pdbx_seq_one_letter_code
_entity_poly.pdbx_strand_id
1 'polypeptide(L)'
;MSSLLNLPRAIIFDLGDVLFSWSAETKTTIPGRQLRQILETPTWHQYERGEITRDACYQLSAEQFSISASVIAQAFAQARASLQPDEAIVSFLSKVKQDGALKLYAMSNIGQEDFDDIESRLDWKLFDRVFTSAGAGKRKPEAGFYEHVLKEIDLPGHRVLFTDDKEENIQAARDFGIQGLVHQGSTIQILRELFEDPVTRGWRYILRNEKQYNSVTNTGVTFADNFAELLIVELLKDPALTDLEWGDKKTWNFFRALVPGGYFPDDLDTTSLALQVLPPSSEEFITSTLNLMAKYANDDGTFQTYVDSDRPRVDPIVGANILACFYTYNRGREFDQTLHLVQAMLLDRSYLRGSRYYPSADCCLWFIGRLLRSSSDDHLQTLLGPLLKSRVRERLGADGGALDIALRVDTCAHLGIACEDDRRALRKLQSEDGGWEAGWMYRYGSTGIEIGNRGVTTAAAVAALASQDMVVEAESPEVLAGVDGKVLIKVS
;
A
#
# COMPACT_ATOMS: atom_id res chain seq x y z
N MET A 1 5.71 -4.62 -7.10
CA MET A 1 4.74 -5.00 -6.04
C MET A 1 5.41 -5.53 -4.76
N SER A 2 6.52 -6.29 -4.79
CA SER A 2 7.19 -6.74 -3.55
C SER A 2 7.75 -5.60 -2.68
N SER A 3 8.00 -4.41 -3.24
CA SER A 3 8.45 -3.23 -2.49
C SER A 3 7.37 -2.68 -1.53
N LEU A 4 6.09 -2.87 -1.85
CA LEU A 4 4.97 -2.30 -1.08
C LEU A 4 4.63 -3.14 0.16
N LEU A 5 5.00 -4.42 0.17
CA LEU A 5 5.00 -5.29 1.36
C LEU A 5 6.07 -4.87 2.38
N ASN A 6 7.06 -4.05 2.00
CA ASN A 6 8.05 -3.49 2.91
C ASN A 6 7.73 -2.05 3.30
N LEU A 7 6.52 -1.54 3.02
CA LEU A 7 6.14 -0.22 3.50
C LEU A 7 6.19 -0.17 5.03
N PRO A 8 6.91 0.81 5.61
CA PRO A 8 6.94 1.00 7.05
C PRO A 8 5.54 1.24 7.61
N ARG A 9 5.22 0.55 8.70
CA ARG A 9 4.02 0.75 9.54
C ARG A 9 4.30 1.65 10.73
N ALA A 10 5.58 1.88 11.03
CA ALA A 10 6.04 2.80 12.03
C ALA A 10 7.24 3.62 11.55
N ILE A 11 7.35 4.85 12.04
CA ILE A 11 8.57 5.64 11.96
C ILE A 11 9.04 5.96 13.38
N ILE A 12 10.33 5.77 13.63
CA ILE A 12 11.03 6.22 14.82
C ILE A 12 11.91 7.41 14.43
N PHE A 13 11.81 8.51 15.18
CA PHE A 13 12.66 9.68 15.02
C PHE A 13 13.63 9.81 16.19
N ASP A 14 14.89 10.14 15.90
CA ASP A 14 15.73 10.78 16.91
C ASP A 14 15.21 12.18 17.27
N LEU A 15 15.59 12.67 18.45
CA LEU A 15 15.21 14.00 18.90
C LEU A 15 16.30 15.04 18.61
N GLY A 16 17.52 14.82 19.08
CA GLY A 16 18.62 15.78 18.92
C GLY A 16 19.10 15.85 17.49
N ASP A 17 19.30 17.06 16.95
CA ASP A 17 19.80 17.30 15.58
C ASP A 17 18.95 16.65 14.46
N VAL A 18 17.75 16.17 14.80
CA VAL A 18 16.72 15.67 13.89
C VAL A 18 15.43 16.44 14.13
N LEU A 19 14.75 16.20 15.26
CA LEU A 19 13.51 16.90 15.59
C LEU A 19 13.75 18.29 16.18
N PHE A 20 14.84 18.45 16.92
CA PHE A 20 15.27 19.72 17.49
C PHE A 20 16.59 20.16 16.87
N SER A 21 16.67 21.43 16.52
CA SER A 21 17.91 22.09 16.13
C SER A 21 18.37 23.07 17.20
N TRP A 22 19.68 23.19 17.38
CA TRP A 22 20.28 24.19 18.24
C TRP A 22 20.23 25.56 17.57
N SER A 23 19.85 26.62 18.29
CA SER A 23 20.01 27.98 17.77
C SER A 23 21.49 28.32 17.60
N ALA A 24 21.84 29.00 16.51
CA ALA A 24 23.18 29.54 16.29
C ALA A 24 23.59 30.60 17.33
N GLU A 25 22.62 31.19 18.03
CA GLU A 25 22.84 32.21 19.06
C GLU A 25 22.90 31.59 20.46
N THR A 26 24.08 31.11 20.86
CA THR A 26 24.33 30.70 22.25
C THR A 26 25.27 31.69 22.93
N LYS A 27 24.96 32.06 24.18
CA LYS A 27 25.78 32.95 25.03
C LYS A 27 26.78 32.16 25.90
N THR A 28 27.02 30.91 25.55
CA THR A 28 27.86 30.00 26.36
C THR A 28 29.33 30.32 26.18
N THR A 29 30.09 30.18 27.26
CA THR A 29 31.55 30.32 27.26
C THR A 29 32.26 29.05 26.76
N ILE A 30 31.57 27.91 26.68
CA ILE A 30 32.11 26.65 26.15
C ILE A 30 31.86 26.56 24.63
N PRO A 31 32.89 26.42 23.79
CA PRO A 31 32.72 26.23 22.35
C PRO A 31 31.88 24.98 22.03
N GLY A 32 31.01 25.04 21.02
CA GLY A 32 30.13 23.92 20.65
C GLY A 32 30.86 22.60 20.37
N ARG A 33 32.08 22.65 19.82
CA ARG A 33 32.93 21.46 19.66
C ARG A 33 33.25 20.77 20.98
N GLN A 34 33.51 21.56 22.03
CA GLN A 34 33.83 21.03 23.34
C GLN A 34 32.57 20.49 24.05
N LEU A 35 31.40 21.09 23.84
CA LEU A 35 30.13 20.52 24.29
C LEU A 35 29.89 19.14 23.68
N ARG A 36 30.11 18.99 22.36
CA ARG A 36 30.02 17.69 21.68
C ARG A 36 31.00 16.65 22.26
N GLN A 37 32.23 17.05 22.56
CA GLN A 37 33.19 16.17 23.22
C GLN A 37 32.75 15.72 24.60
N ILE A 38 32.08 16.58 25.38
CA ILE A 38 31.51 16.21 26.69
C ILE A 38 30.40 15.17 26.50
N LEU A 39 29.49 15.38 25.54
CA LEU A 39 28.39 14.45 25.22
C LEU A 39 28.86 13.04 24.84
N GLU A 40 30.05 12.92 24.23
CA GLU A 40 30.63 11.64 23.79
C GLU A 40 31.39 10.89 24.90
N THR A 41 31.44 11.42 26.13
CA THR A 41 32.19 10.78 27.22
C THR A 41 31.43 9.62 27.86
N PRO A 42 32.16 8.62 28.42
CA PRO A 42 31.55 7.58 29.23
C PRO A 42 30.69 8.13 30.37
N THR A 43 31.13 9.20 31.03
CA THR A 43 30.37 9.89 32.09
C THR A 43 29.01 10.38 31.57
N TRP A 44 28.97 10.99 30.40
CA TRP A 44 27.72 11.44 29.80
C TRP A 44 26.84 10.27 29.39
N HIS A 45 27.42 9.20 28.85
CA HIS A 45 26.69 7.97 28.52
C HIS A 45 26.06 7.31 29.77
N GLN A 46 26.73 7.35 30.93
CA GLN A 46 26.16 6.88 32.20
C GLN A 46 24.94 7.72 32.61
N TYR A 47 25.02 9.04 32.45
CA TYR A 47 23.90 9.94 32.69
C TYR A 47 22.73 9.67 31.73
N GLU A 48 23.01 9.51 30.43
CA GLU A 48 22.02 9.16 29.43
C GLU A 48 21.31 7.84 29.74
N ARG A 49 21.98 6.85 30.34
CA ARG A 49 21.37 5.59 30.79
C ARG A 49 20.68 5.70 32.16
N GLY A 50 20.69 6.87 32.80
CA GLY A 50 20.10 7.06 34.13
C GLY A 50 20.90 6.42 35.28
N GLU A 51 22.17 6.08 35.06
CA GLU A 51 23.04 5.45 36.06
C GLU A 51 23.57 6.47 37.09
N ILE A 52 23.66 7.74 36.70
CA ILE A 52 24.07 8.88 37.53
C ILE A 52 23.12 10.06 37.33
N THR A 53 23.09 10.99 38.29
CA THR A 53 22.32 12.24 38.18
C THR A 53 23.03 13.27 37.30
N ARG A 54 22.32 14.28 36.83
CA ARG A 54 22.86 15.41 36.06
C ARG A 54 23.95 16.16 36.83
N ASP A 55 23.72 16.40 38.12
CA ASP A 55 24.71 17.07 38.98
C ASP A 55 26.01 16.25 39.09
N ALA A 56 25.90 14.93 39.27
CA ALA A 56 27.07 14.05 39.27
C ALA A 56 27.78 14.04 37.91
N CYS A 57 27.01 14.02 36.81
CA CYS A 57 27.55 14.10 35.45
C CYS A 57 28.34 15.39 35.23
N TYR A 58 27.81 16.54 35.66
CA TYR A 58 28.49 17.84 35.56
C TYR A 58 29.73 17.92 36.43
N GLN A 59 29.73 17.34 37.64
CA GLN A 59 30.94 17.30 38.48
C GLN A 59 32.05 16.44 37.88
N LEU A 60 31.73 15.24 37.42
CA LEU A 60 32.70 14.35 36.78
C LEU A 60 33.23 14.94 35.46
N SER A 61 32.36 15.58 34.68
CA SER A 61 32.76 16.31 33.46
C SER A 61 33.65 17.51 33.80
N ALA A 62 33.39 18.22 34.91
CA ALA A 62 34.19 19.34 35.37
C ALA A 62 35.63 18.92 35.67
N GLU A 63 35.80 17.78 36.36
CA GLU A 63 37.11 17.18 36.64
C GLU A 63 37.83 16.77 35.35
N GLN A 64 37.13 16.08 34.45
CA GLN A 64 37.71 15.56 33.21
C GLN A 64 38.19 16.67 32.26
N PHE A 65 37.41 17.76 32.12
CA PHE A 65 37.70 18.84 31.17
C PHE A 65 38.37 20.06 31.82
N SER A 66 38.60 20.04 33.14
CA SER A 66 39.14 21.18 33.89
C SER A 66 38.32 22.46 33.73
N ILE A 67 36.99 22.33 33.72
CA ILE A 67 36.01 23.43 33.65
C ILE A 67 35.16 23.38 34.91
N SER A 68 34.72 24.51 35.48
CA SER A 68 33.83 24.44 36.65
C SER A 68 32.48 23.81 36.29
N ALA A 69 31.94 22.99 37.20
CA ALA A 69 30.63 22.35 37.00
C ALA A 69 29.51 23.38 36.75
N SER A 70 29.60 24.57 37.35
CA SER A 70 28.67 25.68 37.12
C SER A 70 28.69 26.20 35.68
N VAL A 71 29.87 26.25 35.05
CA VAL A 71 30.01 26.70 33.66
C VAL A 71 29.48 25.64 32.69
N ILE A 72 29.73 24.35 32.97
CA ILE A 72 29.14 23.24 32.22
C ILE A 72 27.61 23.26 32.33
N ALA A 73 27.08 23.36 33.56
CA ALA A 73 25.65 23.42 33.81
C ALA A 73 24.98 24.59 33.09
N GLN A 74 25.58 25.79 33.14
CA GLN A 74 25.08 26.96 32.44
C GLN A 74 25.10 26.77 30.91
N ALA A 75 26.18 26.19 30.37
CA ALA A 75 26.32 25.94 28.96
C ALA A 75 25.23 24.99 28.42
N PHE A 76 25.01 23.85 29.09
CA PHE A 76 23.98 22.89 28.70
C PHE A 76 22.56 23.42 28.94
N ALA A 77 22.33 24.19 30.01
CA ALA A 77 21.04 24.85 30.23
C ALA A 77 20.71 25.86 29.10
N GLN A 78 21.70 26.65 28.67
CA GLN A 78 21.53 27.57 27.54
C GLN A 78 21.31 26.80 26.23
N ALA A 79 22.06 25.71 26.02
CA ALA A 79 21.91 24.88 24.84
C ALA A 79 20.49 24.28 24.77
N ARG A 80 19.98 23.69 25.86
CA ARG A 80 18.58 23.21 25.95
C ARG A 80 17.56 24.33 25.73
N ALA A 81 17.80 25.50 26.31
CA ALA A 81 16.90 26.65 26.14
C ALA A 81 16.82 27.15 24.68
N SER A 82 17.88 26.88 23.90
CA SER A 82 18.02 27.27 22.50
C SER A 82 17.38 26.30 21.51
N LEU A 83 16.96 25.12 21.95
CA LEU A 83 16.35 24.10 21.08
C LEU A 83 15.06 24.64 20.46
N GLN A 84 14.97 24.51 19.14
CA GLN A 84 13.77 24.81 18.36
C GLN A 84 13.34 23.55 17.60
N PRO A 85 12.04 23.17 17.67
CA PRO A 85 11.52 22.11 16.82
C PRO A 85 11.71 22.44 15.34
N ASP A 86 12.02 21.43 14.53
CA ASP A 86 11.95 21.56 13.07
C ASP A 86 10.48 21.58 12.65
N GLU A 87 10.00 22.76 12.27
CA GLU A 87 8.61 22.99 11.84
C GLU A 87 8.17 22.11 10.66
N ALA A 88 9.09 21.76 9.75
CA ALA A 88 8.77 20.90 8.62
C ALA A 88 8.55 19.45 9.05
N ILE A 89 9.36 18.94 9.99
CA ILE A 89 9.14 17.63 10.61
C ILE A 89 7.88 17.62 11.46
N VAL A 90 7.67 18.62 12.32
CA VAL A 90 6.47 18.71 13.16
C VAL A 90 5.19 18.77 12.32
N SER A 91 5.19 19.53 11.23
CA SER A 91 4.08 19.59 10.28
C SER A 91 3.80 18.24 9.61
N PHE A 92 4.86 17.55 9.17
CA PHE A 92 4.74 16.20 8.60
C PHE A 92 4.17 15.20 9.61
N LEU A 93 4.71 15.16 10.83
CA LEU A 93 4.25 14.27 11.89
C LEU A 93 2.79 14.52 12.22
N SER A 94 2.37 15.79 12.29
CA SER A 94 0.98 16.16 12.56
C SER A 94 0.02 15.62 11.49
N LYS A 95 0.38 15.76 10.21
CA LYS A 95 -0.43 15.27 9.09
C LYS A 95 -0.52 13.74 9.08
N VAL A 96 0.59 13.06 9.30
CA VAL A 96 0.65 11.60 9.38
C VAL A 96 -0.12 11.06 10.59
N LYS A 97 -0.07 11.77 11.72
CA LYS A 97 -0.82 11.39 12.93
C LYS A 97 -2.33 11.48 12.73
N GLN A 98 -2.81 12.49 11.98
CA GLN A 98 -4.23 12.64 11.65
C GLN A 98 -4.75 11.51 10.76
N ASP A 99 -3.93 11.03 9.80
CA ASP A 99 -4.25 9.84 9.00
C ASP A 99 -4.36 8.60 9.92
N GLY A 100 -3.44 8.44 10.88
CA GLY A 100 -3.52 7.40 11.91
C GLY A 100 -3.17 5.99 11.43
N ALA A 101 -2.79 5.85 10.15
CA ALA A 101 -2.32 4.59 9.57
C ALA A 101 -0.86 4.26 9.92
N LEU A 102 -0.08 5.25 10.34
CA LEU A 102 1.33 5.10 10.69
C LEU A 102 1.55 5.38 12.18
N LYS A 103 2.29 4.51 12.84
CA LYS A 103 2.72 4.72 14.22
C LYS A 103 3.95 5.61 14.25
N LEU A 104 3.93 6.61 15.12
CA LEU A 104 5.02 7.57 15.27
C LEU A 104 5.66 7.38 16.63
N TYR A 105 6.96 7.16 16.64
CA TYR A 105 7.74 6.99 17.85
C TYR A 105 8.94 7.93 17.85
N ALA A 106 9.46 8.20 19.04
CA ALA A 106 10.76 8.86 19.20
C ALA A 106 11.72 7.97 19.98
N MET A 107 13.01 8.01 19.65
CA MET A 107 14.06 7.23 20.30
C MET A 107 15.32 8.08 20.45
N SER A 108 15.63 8.50 21.67
CA SER A 108 16.70 9.47 21.95
C SER A 108 17.64 9.02 23.05
N ASN A 109 18.92 9.33 22.86
CA ASN A 109 19.89 9.33 23.95
C ASN A 109 19.70 10.64 24.73
N ILE A 110 19.08 10.57 25.90
CA ILE A 110 18.79 11.72 26.75
C ILE A 110 18.64 11.29 28.20
N GLY A 111 19.24 12.04 29.12
CA GLY A 111 19.07 11.86 30.56
C GLY A 111 17.68 12.31 31.02
N GLN A 112 17.16 11.73 32.09
CA GLN A 112 15.79 11.98 32.55
C GLN A 112 15.54 13.47 32.85
N GLU A 113 16.43 14.11 33.62
CA GLU A 113 16.28 15.53 33.98
C GLU A 113 16.33 16.47 32.77
N ASP A 114 17.05 16.10 31.72
CA ASP A 114 17.14 16.88 30.48
C ASP A 114 15.91 16.66 29.59
N PHE A 115 15.30 15.48 29.64
CA PHE A 115 14.01 15.23 28.99
C PHE A 115 12.87 16.01 29.65
N ASP A 116 12.85 16.05 30.99
CA ASP A 116 11.88 16.83 31.77
C ASP A 116 11.96 18.33 31.42
N ASP A 117 13.18 18.86 31.23
CA ASP A 117 13.41 20.26 30.84
C ASP A 117 12.81 20.62 29.46
N ILE A 118 12.75 19.66 28.52
CA ILE A 118 12.25 19.89 27.15
C ILE A 118 10.79 19.47 26.97
N GLU A 119 10.13 18.96 28.00
CA GLU A 119 8.75 18.48 27.92
C GLU A 119 7.79 19.56 27.39
N SER A 120 8.01 20.82 27.74
CA SER A 120 7.19 21.96 27.30
C SER A 120 7.47 22.46 25.87
N ARG A 121 8.48 21.93 25.18
CA ARG A 121 8.95 22.45 23.88
C ARG A 121 8.22 21.89 22.68
N LEU A 122 7.52 20.77 22.84
CA LEU A 122 6.82 20.06 21.78
C LEU A 122 5.53 19.47 22.33
N ASP A 123 4.49 19.36 21.49
CA ASP A 123 3.37 18.49 21.81
C ASP A 123 3.77 17.02 21.64
N TRP A 124 4.16 16.36 22.72
CA TRP A 124 4.57 14.96 22.70
C TRP A 124 3.45 13.99 22.30
N LYS A 125 2.18 14.43 22.24
CA LYS A 125 1.07 13.63 21.72
C LYS A 125 1.18 13.33 20.22
N LEU A 126 2.11 13.99 19.52
CA LEU A 126 2.49 13.64 18.15
C LEU A 126 3.00 12.19 18.07
N PHE A 127 3.67 11.71 19.12
CA PHE A 127 4.18 10.35 19.18
C PHE A 127 3.20 9.42 19.91
N ASP A 128 3.05 8.20 19.40
CA ASP A 128 2.38 7.11 20.12
C ASP A 128 3.19 6.71 21.37
N ARG A 129 4.52 6.82 21.31
CA ARG A 129 5.43 6.64 22.47
C ARG A 129 6.79 7.28 22.22
N VAL A 130 7.43 7.73 23.30
CA VAL A 130 8.81 8.22 23.32
C VAL A 130 9.66 7.24 24.13
N PHE A 131 10.79 6.81 23.55
CA PHE A 131 11.78 5.95 24.18
C PHE A 131 13.03 6.77 24.50
N THR A 132 13.25 7.05 25.79
CA THR A 132 14.46 7.72 26.26
C THR A 132 15.47 6.69 26.74
N SER A 133 16.76 6.96 26.54
CA SER A 133 17.81 6.08 27.04
C SER A 133 17.79 5.94 28.56
N ALA A 134 17.43 7.00 29.28
CA ALA A 134 17.35 6.98 30.74
C ALA A 134 16.21 6.08 31.23
N GLY A 135 15.05 6.15 30.57
CA GLY A 135 13.92 5.28 30.89
C GLY A 135 14.18 3.81 30.55
N ALA A 136 14.99 3.54 29.52
CA ALA A 136 15.34 2.19 29.10
C ALA A 136 16.55 1.60 29.84
N GLY A 137 17.38 2.43 30.49
CA GLY A 137 18.67 2.02 31.05
C GLY A 137 19.71 1.63 29.99
N LYS A 138 19.50 2.01 28.74
CA LYS A 138 20.27 1.59 27.55
C LYS A 138 20.28 2.73 26.54
N ARG A 139 21.30 2.84 25.70
CA ARG A 139 21.41 3.94 24.72
C ARG A 139 21.73 3.45 23.32
N LYS A 140 21.52 4.28 22.31
CA LYS A 140 22.03 4.04 20.95
C LYS A 140 23.56 4.19 20.96
N PRO A 141 24.33 3.36 20.23
CA PRO A 141 23.91 2.28 19.34
C PRO A 141 23.91 0.88 20.01
N GLU A 142 23.66 0.76 21.32
CA GLU A 142 23.63 -0.53 22.01
C GLU A 142 22.48 -1.40 21.51
N ALA A 143 22.79 -2.63 21.06
CA ALA A 143 21.83 -3.64 20.58
C ALA A 143 20.58 -3.76 21.48
N GLY A 144 20.79 -3.81 22.80
CA GLY A 144 19.72 -4.00 23.76
C GLY A 144 18.67 -2.88 23.79
N PHE A 145 18.96 -1.68 23.27
CA PHE A 145 17.98 -0.60 23.17
C PHE A 145 17.04 -0.81 21.97
N TYR A 146 17.57 -1.18 20.80
CA TYR A 146 16.76 -1.50 19.62
C TYR A 146 15.86 -2.72 19.87
N GLU A 147 16.39 -3.77 20.50
CA GLU A 147 15.59 -4.94 20.92
C GLU A 147 14.44 -4.55 21.86
N HIS A 148 14.72 -3.67 22.82
CA HIS A 148 13.69 -3.17 23.73
C HIS A 148 12.61 -2.41 22.97
N VAL A 149 12.99 -1.49 22.09
CA VAL A 149 12.03 -0.70 21.30
C VAL A 149 11.17 -1.60 20.40
N LEU A 150 11.77 -2.51 19.62
CA LEU A 150 11.02 -3.42 18.75
C LEU A 150 10.03 -4.30 19.53
N LYS A 151 10.44 -4.78 20.71
CA LYS A 151 9.57 -5.56 21.60
C LYS A 151 8.39 -4.74 22.11
N GLU A 152 8.61 -3.49 22.48
CA GLU A 152 7.58 -2.61 23.06
C GLU A 152 6.59 -2.08 22.01
N ILE A 153 7.01 -1.91 20.76
CA ILE A 153 6.13 -1.48 19.65
C ILE A 153 5.42 -2.66 18.96
N ASP A 154 5.84 -3.90 19.23
CA ASP A 154 5.30 -5.14 18.65
C ASP A 154 5.28 -5.13 17.11
N LEU A 155 6.40 -4.72 16.50
CA LEU A 155 6.57 -4.73 15.06
C LEU A 155 7.91 -5.38 14.67
N PRO A 156 7.94 -6.17 13.58
CA PRO A 156 9.21 -6.66 13.04
C PRO A 156 9.99 -5.49 12.41
N GLY A 157 11.32 -5.53 12.51
CA GLY A 157 12.19 -4.43 12.07
C GLY A 157 11.94 -3.98 10.62
N HIS A 158 11.68 -4.90 9.70
CA HIS A 158 11.43 -4.57 8.28
C HIS A 158 10.17 -3.71 8.04
N ARG A 159 9.31 -3.55 9.05
CA ARG A 159 8.13 -2.66 9.03
C ARG A 159 8.37 -1.34 9.77
N VAL A 160 9.60 -1.04 10.16
CA VAL A 160 9.98 0.16 10.92
C VAL A 160 11.00 0.94 10.12
N LEU A 161 10.77 2.25 9.99
CA LEU A 161 11.75 3.22 9.50
C LEU A 161 12.33 3.97 10.70
N PHE A 162 13.65 4.08 10.79
CA PHE A 162 14.33 4.87 11.80
C PHE A 162 15.14 5.99 11.14
N THR A 163 14.97 7.22 11.65
CA THR A 163 15.75 8.37 11.21
C THR A 163 16.56 8.96 12.35
N ASP A 164 17.85 9.18 12.10
CA ASP A 164 18.86 9.62 13.07
C ASP A 164 19.99 10.35 12.33
N ASP A 165 20.61 11.35 12.94
CA ASP A 165 21.70 12.12 12.32
C ASP A 165 23.02 11.32 12.25
N LYS A 166 23.18 10.29 13.10
CA LYS A 166 24.41 9.49 13.17
C LYS A 166 24.30 8.18 12.39
N GLU A 167 25.24 7.97 11.46
CA GLU A 167 25.34 6.72 10.70
C GLU A 167 25.52 5.49 11.60
N GLU A 168 26.25 5.62 12.73
CA GLU A 168 26.46 4.50 13.66
C GLU A 168 25.13 3.98 14.24
N ASN A 169 24.20 4.89 14.55
CA ASN A 169 22.88 4.55 15.07
C ASN A 169 22.01 3.89 13.99
N ILE A 170 22.11 4.38 12.76
CA ILE A 170 21.42 3.81 11.60
C ILE A 170 21.95 2.41 11.27
N GLN A 171 23.26 2.21 11.30
CA GLN A 171 23.87 0.91 11.02
C GLN A 171 23.47 -0.13 12.06
N ALA A 172 23.49 0.23 13.35
CA ALA A 172 23.01 -0.67 14.40
C ALA A 172 21.53 -1.02 14.23
N ALA A 173 20.68 -0.06 13.81
CA ALA A 173 19.26 -0.34 13.55
C ALA A 173 19.07 -1.36 12.41
N ARG A 174 19.87 -1.25 11.34
CA ARG A 174 19.82 -2.18 10.19
C ARG A 174 20.13 -3.62 10.58
N ASP A 175 20.98 -3.84 11.59
CA ASP A 175 21.29 -5.18 12.10
C ASP A 175 20.07 -5.89 12.71
N PHE A 176 19.03 -5.13 13.09
CA PHE A 176 17.72 -5.63 13.56
C PHE A 176 16.64 -5.62 12.46
N GLY A 177 17.05 -5.44 11.20
CA GLY A 177 16.15 -5.36 10.05
C GLY A 177 15.37 -4.04 9.95
N ILE A 178 15.67 -3.05 10.79
CA ILE A 178 15.03 -1.72 10.74
C ILE A 178 15.53 -0.99 9.49
N GLN A 179 14.60 -0.39 8.74
CA GLN A 179 14.96 0.47 7.63
C GLN A 179 15.58 1.75 8.16
N GLY A 180 16.75 2.13 7.65
CA GLY A 180 17.53 3.23 8.20
C GLY A 180 17.68 4.40 7.24
N LEU A 181 17.28 5.60 7.67
CA LEU A 181 17.42 6.86 6.96
C LEU A 181 18.29 7.83 7.76
N VAL A 182 19.47 8.16 7.24
CA VAL A 182 20.35 9.15 7.90
C VAL A 182 19.76 10.53 7.71
N HIS A 183 19.56 11.27 8.81
CA HIS A 183 18.96 12.59 8.77
C HIS A 183 19.89 13.60 8.11
N GLN A 184 19.43 14.17 7.01
CA GLN A 184 20.07 15.23 6.24
C GLN A 184 19.02 16.21 5.70
N GLY A 185 19.42 17.25 4.97
CA GLY A 185 18.50 18.26 4.42
C GLY A 185 17.41 17.70 3.48
N SER A 186 17.60 16.50 2.93
CA SER A 186 16.62 15.80 2.07
C SER A 186 15.62 14.92 2.82
N THR A 187 15.76 14.75 4.15
CA THR A 187 14.95 13.78 4.93
C THR A 187 13.46 13.99 4.74
N ILE A 188 12.98 15.23 4.88
CA ILE A 188 11.55 15.54 4.72
C ILE A 188 11.06 15.27 3.32
N GLN A 189 11.87 15.54 2.30
CA GLN A 189 11.50 15.22 0.93
C GLN A 189 11.34 13.71 0.74
N ILE A 190 12.31 12.92 1.21
CA ILE A 190 12.27 11.45 1.15
C ILE A 190 11.06 10.91 1.91
N LEU A 191 10.77 11.44 3.09
CA LEU A 191 9.58 11.06 3.86
C LEU A 191 8.29 11.44 3.13
N ARG A 192 8.20 12.61 2.50
CA ARG A 192 7.02 12.97 1.72
C ARG A 192 6.85 12.07 0.50
N GLU A 193 7.93 11.77 -0.22
CA GLU A 193 7.89 10.85 -1.36
C GLU A 193 7.46 9.45 -0.92
N LEU A 194 7.98 8.96 0.21
CA LEU A 194 7.63 7.64 0.71
C LEU A 194 6.21 7.58 1.29
N PHE A 195 5.77 8.60 2.02
CA PHE A 195 4.54 8.56 2.81
C PHE A 195 3.36 9.32 2.19
N GLU A 196 3.58 10.28 1.30
CA GLU A 196 2.52 11.07 0.66
C GLU A 196 2.24 10.64 -0.80
N ASP A 197 3.02 9.71 -1.36
CA ASP A 197 2.74 9.13 -2.67
C ASP A 197 1.32 8.50 -2.70
N PRO A 198 0.51 8.75 -3.76
CA PRO A 198 -0.84 8.21 -3.84
C PRO A 198 -0.94 6.68 -3.74
N VAL A 199 0.01 5.93 -4.30
CA VAL A 199 0.02 4.46 -4.22
C VAL A 199 0.25 4.03 -2.78
N THR A 200 1.24 4.62 -2.12
CA THR A 200 1.50 4.32 -0.70
C THR A 200 0.31 4.69 0.20
N ARG A 201 -0.29 5.86 0.00
CA ARG A 201 -1.49 6.28 0.74
C ARG A 201 -2.66 5.32 0.52
N GLY A 202 -2.85 4.83 -0.70
CA GLY A 202 -3.85 3.81 -1.01
C GLY A 202 -3.59 2.48 -0.30
N TRP A 203 -2.34 2.01 -0.26
CA TRP A 203 -1.97 0.81 0.50
C TRP A 203 -2.24 0.95 1.99
N ARG A 204 -1.96 2.12 2.57
CA ARG A 204 -2.28 2.38 3.98
C ARG A 204 -3.77 2.31 4.25
N TYR A 205 -4.58 2.88 3.36
CA TYR A 205 -6.03 2.75 3.45
C TYR A 205 -6.47 1.28 3.45
N ILE A 206 -5.93 0.46 2.53
CA ILE A 206 -6.23 -0.97 2.44
C ILE A 206 -5.87 -1.70 3.73
N LEU A 207 -4.67 -1.50 4.27
CA LEU A 207 -4.18 -2.17 5.48
C LEU A 207 -4.91 -1.72 6.75
N ARG A 208 -5.38 -0.47 6.80
CA ARG A 208 -6.17 0.04 7.94
C ARG A 208 -7.58 -0.55 7.98
N ASN A 209 -8.15 -0.80 6.81
CA ASN A 209 -9.51 -1.31 6.65
C ASN A 209 -9.51 -2.81 6.28
N GLU A 210 -8.39 -3.51 6.50
CA GLU A 210 -8.25 -4.93 6.22
C GLU A 210 -9.38 -5.71 6.88
N LYS A 211 -9.98 -6.64 6.13
CA LYS A 211 -11.08 -7.49 6.60
C LYS A 211 -12.38 -6.73 6.95
N GLN A 212 -12.50 -5.46 6.57
CA GLN A 212 -13.72 -4.64 6.73
C GLN A 212 -14.18 -4.00 5.40
N TYR A 213 -14.09 -4.76 4.30
CA TYR A 213 -14.47 -4.29 2.96
C TYR A 213 -15.97 -4.47 2.67
N ASN A 214 -16.84 -3.94 3.53
CA ASN A 214 -18.27 -4.03 3.28
C ASN A 214 -18.66 -3.24 2.01
N SER A 215 -19.50 -3.84 1.19
CA SER A 215 -20.14 -3.16 0.08
C SER A 215 -21.36 -2.38 0.54
N VAL A 216 -21.67 -1.32 -0.19
CA VAL A 216 -22.79 -0.43 0.07
C VAL A 216 -23.64 -0.27 -1.18
N THR A 217 -24.95 -0.33 -1.01
CA THR A 217 -25.89 -0.02 -2.08
C THR A 217 -26.05 1.49 -2.24
N ASN A 218 -26.46 1.96 -3.42
CA ASN A 218 -26.87 3.35 -3.61
C ASN A 218 -28.10 3.76 -2.79
N THR A 219 -28.77 2.80 -2.12
CA THR A 219 -29.84 3.02 -1.14
C THR A 219 -29.37 3.00 0.32
N GLY A 220 -28.05 2.86 0.57
CA GLY A 220 -27.45 2.91 1.91
C GLY A 220 -27.42 1.59 2.70
N VAL A 221 -27.88 0.48 2.12
CA VAL A 221 -27.76 -0.87 2.72
C VAL A 221 -26.31 -1.34 2.60
N THR A 222 -25.73 -1.77 3.72
CA THR A 222 -24.34 -2.26 3.81
C THR A 222 -24.34 -3.78 4.06
N PHE A 223 -23.46 -4.52 3.40
CA PHE A 223 -23.29 -5.96 3.58
C PHE A 223 -21.88 -6.43 3.22
N ALA A 224 -21.50 -7.60 3.74
CA ALA A 224 -20.27 -8.29 3.34
C ALA A 224 -20.55 -9.19 2.13
N ASP A 225 -19.67 -9.16 1.13
CA ASP A 225 -19.72 -10.02 -0.04
C ASP A 225 -18.34 -10.61 -0.34
N ASN A 226 -18.32 -11.81 -0.89
CA ASN A 226 -17.10 -12.55 -1.20
C ASN A 226 -16.42 -11.98 -2.45
N PHE A 227 -17.19 -11.44 -3.38
CA PHE A 227 -16.67 -10.97 -4.67
C PHE A 227 -15.71 -9.80 -4.51
N ALA A 228 -16.08 -8.79 -3.71
CA ALA A 228 -15.27 -7.62 -3.46
C ALA A 228 -13.92 -7.97 -2.81
N GLU A 229 -13.91 -8.86 -1.82
CA GLU A 229 -12.66 -9.29 -1.19
C GLU A 229 -11.76 -10.06 -2.16
N LEU A 230 -12.34 -10.96 -2.96
CA LEU A 230 -11.59 -11.68 -4.00
C LEU A 230 -10.99 -10.72 -5.04
N LEU A 231 -11.71 -9.67 -5.43
CA LEU A 231 -11.18 -8.66 -6.35
C LEU A 231 -10.06 -7.84 -5.73
N ILE A 232 -10.16 -7.48 -4.45
CA ILE A 232 -9.07 -6.76 -3.76
C ILE A 232 -7.79 -7.60 -3.79
N VAL A 233 -7.90 -8.90 -3.51
CA VAL A 233 -6.78 -9.84 -3.59
C VAL A 233 -6.25 -9.96 -5.01
N GLU A 234 -7.12 -10.05 -6.03
CA GLU A 234 -6.70 -10.12 -7.44
C GLU A 234 -5.93 -8.87 -7.87
N LEU A 235 -6.46 -7.69 -7.57
CA LEU A 235 -5.90 -6.40 -7.96
C LEU A 235 -4.55 -6.14 -7.27
N LEU A 236 -4.44 -6.47 -5.99
CA LEU A 236 -3.24 -6.22 -5.19
C LEU A 236 -2.26 -7.38 -5.15
N LYS A 237 -2.67 -8.55 -5.67
CA LYS A 237 -1.90 -9.81 -5.71
C LYS A 237 -1.37 -10.23 -4.34
N ASP A 238 -2.18 -10.01 -3.30
CA ASP A 238 -1.82 -10.34 -1.92
C ASP A 238 -2.95 -11.14 -1.24
N PRO A 239 -2.80 -12.47 -1.13
CA PRO A 239 -3.81 -13.32 -0.50
C PRO A 239 -3.92 -13.09 1.02
N ALA A 240 -2.95 -12.43 1.67
CA ALA A 240 -3.01 -12.16 3.09
C ALA A 240 -4.10 -11.13 3.46
N LEU A 241 -4.61 -10.37 2.49
CA LEU A 241 -5.64 -9.35 2.68
C LEU A 241 -7.06 -9.92 2.93
N THR A 242 -7.23 -11.24 2.89
CA THR A 242 -8.50 -11.91 3.14
C THR A 242 -8.30 -13.19 3.95
N ASP A 243 -9.32 -13.57 4.72
CA ASP A 243 -9.41 -14.88 5.40
C ASP A 243 -10.25 -15.89 4.60
N LEU A 244 -10.51 -15.60 3.32
CA LEU A 244 -11.28 -16.51 2.46
C LEU A 244 -10.50 -17.80 2.18
N GLU A 245 -11.18 -18.92 2.40
CA GLU A 245 -10.70 -20.25 2.04
C GLU A 245 -11.85 -21.11 1.50
N TRP A 246 -11.50 -22.12 0.70
CA TRP A 246 -12.49 -23.02 0.09
C TRP A 246 -13.22 -23.88 1.13
N GLY A 247 -12.53 -24.34 2.17
CA GLY A 247 -13.05 -25.34 3.10
C GLY A 247 -13.62 -26.54 2.33
N ASP A 248 -14.85 -26.95 2.68
CA ASP A 248 -15.58 -28.04 2.00
C ASP A 248 -16.48 -27.56 0.84
N LYS A 249 -16.52 -26.24 0.56
CA LYS A 249 -17.41 -25.67 -0.46
C LYS A 249 -16.88 -25.99 -1.86
N LYS A 250 -17.76 -26.24 -2.83
CA LYS A 250 -17.38 -26.35 -4.26
C LYS A 250 -17.72 -25.11 -5.09
N THR A 251 -18.63 -24.29 -4.60
CA THR A 251 -19.12 -23.09 -5.27
C THR A 251 -19.19 -21.95 -4.28
N TRP A 252 -19.23 -20.74 -4.80
CA TRP A 252 -19.23 -19.52 -4.03
C TRP A 252 -20.47 -18.69 -4.30
N ASN A 253 -20.97 -18.07 -3.25
CA ASN A 253 -21.99 -17.05 -3.31
C ASN A 253 -21.36 -15.68 -3.39
N PHE A 254 -21.94 -14.77 -4.18
CA PHE A 254 -21.61 -13.35 -4.13
C PHE A 254 -21.69 -12.84 -2.69
N PHE A 255 -22.78 -13.10 -1.99
CA PHE A 255 -22.99 -12.64 -0.61
C PHE A 255 -22.33 -13.55 0.42
N ARG A 256 -21.69 -12.96 1.44
CA ARG A 256 -21.13 -13.73 2.57
C ARG A 256 -22.14 -14.02 3.66
N ALA A 257 -23.15 -13.17 3.80
CA ALA A 257 -24.25 -13.30 4.75
C ALA A 257 -25.60 -13.06 4.04
N LEU A 258 -26.72 -13.41 4.70
CA LEU A 258 -28.05 -13.18 4.15
C LEU A 258 -28.31 -11.68 3.98
N VAL A 259 -28.68 -11.26 2.77
CA VAL A 259 -28.92 -9.85 2.41
C VAL A 259 -30.43 -9.55 2.32
N PRO A 260 -30.87 -8.31 2.61
CA PRO A 260 -32.26 -7.92 2.41
C PRO A 260 -32.69 -8.14 0.95
N GLY A 261 -33.75 -8.93 0.72
CA GLY A 261 -34.28 -9.21 -0.63
C GLY A 261 -34.47 -10.69 -0.97
N GLY A 262 -34.01 -11.61 -0.13
CA GLY A 262 -34.36 -13.04 -0.21
C GLY A 262 -33.17 -13.98 -0.34
N TYR A 263 -33.44 -15.19 -0.80
CA TYR A 263 -32.43 -16.24 -1.01
C TYR A 263 -31.74 -16.07 -2.37
N PHE A 264 -30.41 -16.01 -2.34
CA PHE A 264 -29.53 -16.00 -3.50
C PHE A 264 -28.68 -17.28 -3.50
N PRO A 265 -28.76 -18.14 -4.54
CA PRO A 265 -27.88 -19.28 -4.69
C PRO A 265 -26.44 -18.86 -4.94
N ASP A 266 -25.52 -19.81 -4.82
CA ASP A 266 -24.16 -19.67 -5.33
C ASP A 266 -24.17 -19.31 -6.82
N ASP A 267 -23.13 -18.62 -7.26
CA ASP A 267 -23.01 -18.14 -8.63
C ASP A 267 -21.65 -18.48 -9.25
N LEU A 268 -21.68 -18.65 -10.56
CA LEU A 268 -20.52 -19.01 -11.35
C LEU A 268 -19.52 -17.86 -11.44
N ASP A 269 -19.95 -16.61 -11.24
CA ASP A 269 -19.09 -15.44 -11.34
C ASP A 269 -18.08 -15.41 -10.19
N THR A 270 -18.59 -15.44 -8.95
CA THR A 270 -17.80 -15.52 -7.72
C THR A 270 -16.99 -16.81 -7.67
N THR A 271 -17.56 -17.93 -8.09
CA THR A 271 -16.84 -19.22 -8.16
C THR A 271 -15.66 -19.15 -9.13
N SER A 272 -15.84 -18.51 -10.30
CA SER A 272 -14.78 -18.34 -11.31
C SER A 272 -13.65 -17.46 -10.81
N LEU A 273 -13.98 -16.39 -10.08
CA LEU A 273 -12.98 -15.51 -9.48
C LEU A 273 -12.22 -16.25 -8.37
N ALA A 274 -12.93 -16.95 -7.47
CA ALA A 274 -12.31 -17.72 -6.38
C ALA A 274 -11.33 -18.78 -6.90
N LEU A 275 -11.66 -19.49 -7.99
CA LEU A 275 -10.76 -20.49 -8.59
C LEU A 275 -9.47 -19.89 -9.13
N GLN A 276 -9.50 -18.64 -9.60
CA GLN A 276 -8.32 -17.97 -10.15
C GLN A 276 -7.47 -17.33 -9.06
N VAL A 277 -8.12 -16.73 -8.05
CA VAL A 277 -7.45 -15.93 -7.01
C VAL A 277 -6.95 -16.81 -5.87
N LEU A 278 -7.71 -17.84 -5.50
CA LEU A 278 -7.40 -18.76 -4.40
C LEU A 278 -7.40 -20.21 -4.94
N PRO A 279 -6.51 -20.59 -5.87
CA PRO A 279 -6.57 -21.91 -6.50
C PRO A 279 -6.43 -23.02 -5.43
N PRO A 280 -7.40 -23.97 -5.36
CA PRO A 280 -7.30 -25.14 -4.51
C PRO A 280 -6.03 -25.95 -4.81
N SER A 281 -5.44 -26.58 -3.81
CA SER A 281 -4.25 -27.44 -4.01
C SER A 281 -4.54 -28.75 -4.74
N SER A 282 -5.81 -29.20 -4.76
CA SER A 282 -6.22 -30.44 -5.39
C SER A 282 -6.68 -30.22 -6.84
N GLU A 283 -5.95 -30.80 -7.79
CA GLU A 283 -6.30 -30.80 -9.21
C GLU A 283 -7.63 -31.53 -9.48
N GLU A 284 -7.92 -32.60 -8.72
CA GLU A 284 -9.20 -33.31 -8.78
C GLU A 284 -10.34 -32.38 -8.35
N PHE A 285 -10.13 -31.61 -7.28
CA PHE A 285 -11.11 -30.64 -6.81
C PHE A 285 -11.40 -29.60 -7.89
N ILE A 286 -10.35 -28.96 -8.44
CA ILE A 286 -10.46 -27.98 -9.54
C ILE A 286 -11.23 -28.57 -10.73
N THR A 287 -10.82 -29.76 -11.19
CA THR A 287 -11.44 -30.44 -12.33
C THR A 287 -12.91 -30.74 -12.07
N SER A 288 -13.24 -31.22 -10.85
CA SER A 288 -14.61 -31.52 -10.47
C SER A 288 -15.49 -30.27 -10.41
N THR A 289 -14.93 -29.13 -9.98
CA THR A 289 -15.63 -27.84 -9.93
C THR A 289 -15.85 -27.29 -11.33
N LEU A 290 -14.84 -27.30 -12.21
CA LEU A 290 -15.01 -26.88 -13.61
C LEU A 290 -16.04 -27.76 -14.34
N ASN A 291 -16.06 -29.07 -14.08
CA ASN A 291 -17.07 -29.97 -14.62
C ASN A 291 -18.48 -29.69 -14.10
N LEU A 292 -18.61 -29.21 -12.86
CA LEU A 292 -19.90 -28.75 -12.33
C LEU A 292 -20.33 -27.46 -13.04
N MET A 293 -19.44 -26.47 -13.17
CA MET A 293 -19.73 -25.20 -13.83
C MET A 293 -20.13 -25.38 -15.30
N ALA A 294 -19.47 -26.31 -16.03
CA ALA A 294 -19.75 -26.61 -17.42
C ALA A 294 -21.20 -27.07 -17.68
N LYS A 295 -21.88 -27.65 -16.68
CA LYS A 295 -23.29 -28.08 -16.80
C LYS A 295 -24.28 -26.92 -16.93
N TYR A 296 -23.84 -25.71 -16.64
CA TYR A 296 -24.65 -24.49 -16.68
C TYR A 296 -24.40 -23.65 -17.94
N ALA A 297 -23.64 -24.18 -18.91
CA ALA A 297 -23.60 -23.66 -20.26
C ALA A 297 -24.92 -24.00 -20.99
N ASN A 298 -25.48 -23.03 -21.68
CA ASN A 298 -26.66 -23.19 -22.52
C ASN A 298 -26.25 -23.47 -23.99
N ASP A 299 -27.15 -24.06 -24.77
CA ASP A 299 -26.91 -24.41 -26.18
C ASP A 299 -26.59 -23.20 -27.08
N ASP A 300 -27.01 -21.99 -26.65
CA ASP A 300 -26.73 -20.74 -27.35
C ASP A 300 -25.35 -20.14 -27.01
N GLY A 301 -24.56 -20.82 -26.18
CA GLY A 301 -23.24 -20.40 -25.73
C GLY A 301 -23.28 -19.42 -24.56
N THR A 302 -24.44 -19.04 -24.03
CA THR A 302 -24.51 -18.28 -22.79
C THR A 302 -24.28 -19.19 -21.58
N PHE A 303 -23.84 -18.61 -20.47
CA PHE A 303 -23.76 -19.32 -19.18
C PHE A 303 -24.83 -18.80 -18.23
N GLN A 304 -25.41 -19.71 -17.45
CA GLN A 304 -26.24 -19.30 -16.31
C GLN A 304 -25.36 -18.65 -15.24
N THR A 305 -25.83 -17.54 -14.65
CA THR A 305 -25.12 -16.86 -13.57
C THR A 305 -25.16 -17.69 -12.29
N TYR A 306 -26.31 -18.27 -11.94
CA TYR A 306 -26.47 -19.03 -10.70
C TYR A 306 -26.22 -20.52 -10.92
N VAL A 307 -25.76 -21.18 -9.86
CA VAL A 307 -25.71 -22.65 -9.73
C VAL A 307 -27.11 -23.17 -9.40
N ASP A 308 -28.10 -22.78 -10.20
CA ASP A 308 -29.52 -23.06 -10.01
C ASP A 308 -30.24 -23.00 -11.37
N SER A 309 -30.58 -24.16 -11.91
CA SER A 309 -31.24 -24.29 -13.22
C SER A 309 -32.63 -23.68 -13.28
N ASP A 310 -33.29 -23.51 -12.13
CA ASP A 310 -34.62 -22.89 -12.05
C ASP A 310 -34.53 -21.35 -12.07
N ARG A 311 -33.31 -20.80 -12.08
CA ARG A 311 -33.03 -19.36 -12.17
C ARG A 311 -32.14 -19.03 -13.37
N PRO A 312 -32.65 -19.18 -14.62
CA PRO A 312 -31.88 -18.97 -15.84
C PRO A 312 -31.59 -17.48 -16.09
N ARG A 313 -30.63 -16.94 -15.35
CA ARG A 313 -30.08 -15.59 -15.55
C ARG A 313 -28.79 -15.70 -16.33
N VAL A 314 -28.62 -14.83 -17.31
CA VAL A 314 -27.42 -14.78 -18.15
C VAL A 314 -26.91 -13.34 -18.19
N ASP A 315 -25.60 -13.21 -18.31
CA ASP A 315 -24.93 -11.92 -18.47
C ASP A 315 -23.61 -12.14 -19.24
N PRO A 316 -23.31 -11.32 -20.27
CA PRO A 316 -22.12 -11.51 -21.10
C PRO A 316 -20.80 -11.31 -20.33
N ILE A 317 -20.77 -10.47 -19.30
CA ILE A 317 -19.57 -10.23 -18.49
C ILE A 317 -19.36 -11.37 -17.49
N VAL A 318 -20.44 -11.91 -16.92
CA VAL A 318 -20.37 -13.19 -16.17
C VAL A 318 -19.80 -14.29 -17.06
N GLY A 319 -20.27 -14.39 -18.31
CA GLY A 319 -19.72 -15.31 -19.31
C GLY A 319 -18.22 -15.10 -19.56
N ALA A 320 -17.76 -13.84 -19.66
CA ALA A 320 -16.35 -13.52 -19.80
C ALA A 320 -15.51 -13.96 -18.59
N ASN A 321 -16.03 -13.79 -17.37
CA ASN A 321 -15.37 -14.22 -16.13
C ASN A 321 -15.28 -15.73 -16.01
N ILE A 322 -16.33 -16.45 -16.40
CA ILE A 322 -16.33 -17.90 -16.50
C ILE A 322 -15.27 -18.34 -17.52
N LEU A 323 -15.26 -17.75 -18.72
CA LEU A 323 -14.24 -18.07 -19.72
C LEU A 323 -12.83 -17.81 -19.19
N ALA A 324 -12.60 -16.71 -18.47
CA ALA A 324 -11.29 -16.41 -17.90
C ALA A 324 -10.81 -17.55 -16.98
N CYS A 325 -11.72 -18.09 -16.17
CA CYS A 325 -11.46 -19.27 -15.34
C CYS A 325 -11.12 -20.49 -16.21
N PHE A 326 -11.94 -20.82 -17.20
CA PHE A 326 -11.69 -21.98 -18.06
C PHE A 326 -10.39 -21.85 -18.87
N TYR A 327 -10.05 -20.66 -19.37
CA TYR A 327 -8.79 -20.40 -20.05
C TYR A 327 -7.58 -20.53 -19.11
N THR A 328 -7.70 -20.09 -17.85
CA THR A 328 -6.66 -20.31 -16.81
C THR A 328 -6.31 -21.79 -16.64
N TYR A 329 -7.30 -22.68 -16.79
CA TYR A 329 -7.15 -24.13 -16.66
C TYR A 329 -7.07 -24.87 -18.00
N ASN A 330 -6.72 -24.19 -19.10
CA ASN A 330 -6.55 -24.76 -20.44
C ASN A 330 -7.81 -25.44 -21.02
N ARG A 331 -8.99 -25.02 -20.58
CA ARG A 331 -10.31 -25.53 -21.03
C ARG A 331 -11.16 -24.47 -21.72
N GLY A 332 -10.61 -23.28 -21.98
CA GLY A 332 -11.33 -22.16 -22.59
C GLY A 332 -11.96 -22.48 -23.96
N ARG A 333 -11.30 -23.36 -24.74
CA ARG A 333 -11.76 -23.78 -26.08
C ARG A 333 -13.02 -24.66 -26.07
N GLU A 334 -13.43 -25.17 -24.91
CA GLU A 334 -14.72 -25.86 -24.76
C GLU A 334 -15.91 -24.92 -25.01
N PHE A 335 -15.71 -23.61 -24.88
CA PHE A 335 -16.77 -22.59 -24.92
C PHE A 335 -16.50 -21.48 -25.94
N ASP A 336 -16.00 -21.83 -27.13
CA ASP A 336 -15.73 -20.89 -28.24
C ASP A 336 -16.97 -20.06 -28.63
N GLN A 337 -18.19 -20.61 -28.47
CA GLN A 337 -19.42 -19.85 -28.71
C GLN A 337 -19.61 -18.70 -27.72
N THR A 338 -19.30 -18.91 -26.43
CA THR A 338 -19.32 -17.83 -25.43
C THR A 338 -18.26 -16.77 -25.76
N LEU A 339 -17.08 -17.20 -26.23
CA LEU A 339 -16.03 -16.26 -26.67
C LEU A 339 -16.53 -15.36 -27.82
N HIS A 340 -17.24 -15.92 -28.79
CA HIS A 340 -17.85 -15.13 -29.87
C HIS A 340 -18.93 -14.17 -29.37
N LEU A 341 -19.68 -14.50 -28.31
CA LEU A 341 -20.63 -13.56 -27.70
C LEU A 341 -19.91 -12.36 -27.05
N VAL A 342 -18.78 -12.61 -26.37
CA VAL A 342 -17.94 -11.53 -25.81
C VAL A 342 -17.36 -10.67 -26.94
N GLN A 343 -16.90 -11.30 -28.03
CA GLN A 343 -16.43 -10.58 -29.21
C GLN A 343 -17.54 -9.71 -29.83
N ALA A 344 -18.76 -10.25 -29.97
CA ALA A 344 -19.90 -9.52 -30.50
C ALA A 344 -20.21 -8.26 -29.67
N MET A 345 -20.16 -8.37 -28.34
CA MET A 345 -20.34 -7.24 -27.42
C MET A 345 -19.34 -6.10 -27.67
N LEU A 346 -18.07 -6.43 -27.96
CA LEU A 346 -17.06 -5.43 -28.30
C LEU A 346 -17.27 -4.82 -29.70
N LEU A 347 -17.70 -5.64 -30.68
CA LEU A 347 -17.97 -5.21 -32.05
C LEU A 347 -19.14 -4.22 -32.10
N ASP A 348 -20.25 -4.56 -31.44
CA ASP A 348 -21.48 -3.77 -31.44
C ASP A 348 -21.50 -2.64 -30.40
N ARG A 349 -20.51 -2.60 -29.50
CA ARG A 349 -20.36 -1.62 -28.41
C ARG A 349 -21.51 -1.63 -27.40
N SER A 350 -22.23 -2.73 -27.28
CA SER A 350 -23.32 -2.87 -26.30
C SER A 350 -22.84 -2.69 -24.85
N TYR A 351 -21.56 -2.95 -24.57
CA TYR A 351 -20.92 -2.68 -23.28
C TYR A 351 -20.98 -1.22 -22.83
N LEU A 352 -21.18 -0.25 -23.73
CA LEU A 352 -21.26 1.17 -23.37
C LEU A 352 -22.41 1.48 -22.39
N ARG A 353 -23.44 0.63 -22.33
CA ARG A 353 -24.59 0.76 -21.42
C ARG A 353 -24.44 -0.10 -20.15
N GLY A 354 -23.29 -0.73 -19.97
CA GLY A 354 -23.11 -1.82 -19.01
C GLY A 354 -23.81 -3.11 -19.46
N SER A 355 -23.94 -4.04 -18.54
CA SER A 355 -24.67 -5.30 -18.67
C SER A 355 -25.78 -5.40 -17.62
N ARG A 356 -26.33 -6.61 -17.42
CA ARG A 356 -27.37 -6.84 -16.40
C ARG A 356 -26.83 -6.59 -15.00
N TYR A 357 -25.59 -7.01 -14.73
CA TYR A 357 -24.95 -6.89 -13.41
C TYR A 357 -23.85 -5.84 -13.34
N TYR A 358 -23.23 -5.49 -14.47
CA TYR A 358 -22.08 -4.57 -14.49
C TYR A 358 -22.48 -3.21 -15.03
N PRO A 359 -22.48 -2.14 -14.22
CA PRO A 359 -23.16 -0.89 -14.56
C PRO A 359 -22.44 -0.02 -15.58
N SER A 360 -21.11 -0.14 -15.71
CA SER A 360 -20.28 0.80 -16.47
C SER A 360 -19.48 0.13 -17.59
N ALA A 361 -19.21 0.93 -18.63
CA ALA A 361 -18.43 0.50 -19.78
C ALA A 361 -17.00 0.11 -19.40
N ASP A 362 -16.37 0.88 -18.52
CA ASP A 362 -14.98 0.66 -18.09
C ASP A 362 -14.88 -0.62 -17.22
N CYS A 363 -15.89 -0.92 -16.41
CA CYS A 363 -16.01 -2.19 -15.70
C CYS A 363 -16.14 -3.38 -16.67
N CYS A 364 -17.05 -3.30 -17.64
CA CYS A 364 -17.19 -4.34 -18.67
C CYS A 364 -15.88 -4.60 -19.43
N LEU A 365 -15.21 -3.54 -19.90
CA LEU A 365 -13.95 -3.66 -20.64
C LEU A 365 -12.82 -4.23 -19.76
N TRP A 366 -12.79 -3.91 -18.47
CA TRP A 366 -11.80 -4.46 -17.56
C TRP A 366 -11.95 -5.97 -17.36
N PHE A 367 -13.18 -6.46 -17.18
CA PHE A 367 -13.43 -7.91 -17.07
C PHE A 367 -13.17 -8.66 -18.39
N ILE A 368 -13.42 -8.04 -19.54
CA ILE A 368 -13.00 -8.61 -20.83
C ILE A 368 -11.48 -8.59 -20.97
N GLY A 369 -10.81 -7.56 -20.45
CA GLY A 369 -9.36 -7.52 -20.30
C GLY A 369 -8.83 -8.60 -19.38
N ARG A 370 -9.53 -8.91 -18.28
CA ARG A 370 -9.21 -10.01 -17.37
C ARG A 370 -9.28 -11.36 -18.08
N LEU A 371 -10.30 -11.60 -18.90
CA LEU A 371 -10.34 -12.75 -19.80
C LEU A 371 -9.11 -12.80 -20.71
N LEU A 372 -8.78 -11.71 -21.41
CA LEU A 372 -7.60 -11.68 -22.30
C LEU A 372 -6.30 -11.97 -21.54
N ARG A 373 -6.15 -11.54 -20.28
CA ARG A 373 -4.96 -11.80 -19.46
C ARG A 373 -4.88 -13.22 -18.89
N SER A 374 -5.99 -13.94 -18.84
CA SER A 374 -6.06 -15.27 -18.21
C SER A 374 -5.28 -16.35 -18.96
N SER A 375 -4.96 -16.14 -20.25
CA SER A 375 -4.27 -17.13 -21.07
C SER A 375 -3.54 -16.50 -22.25
N SER A 376 -2.44 -17.13 -22.66
CA SER A 376 -1.68 -16.80 -23.87
C SER A 376 -2.19 -17.52 -25.13
N ASP A 377 -3.35 -18.18 -25.07
CA ASP A 377 -3.96 -18.88 -26.22
C ASP A 377 -4.09 -17.96 -27.45
N ASP A 378 -3.49 -18.38 -28.57
CA ASP A 378 -3.39 -17.57 -29.79
C ASP A 378 -4.76 -17.17 -30.36
N HIS A 379 -5.77 -18.04 -30.23
CA HIS A 379 -7.10 -17.75 -30.75
C HIS A 379 -7.79 -16.67 -29.92
N LEU A 380 -7.76 -16.78 -28.59
CA LEU A 380 -8.24 -15.75 -27.67
C LEU A 380 -7.56 -14.40 -27.93
N GLN A 381 -6.23 -14.40 -28.00
CA GLN A 381 -5.43 -13.20 -28.22
C GLN A 381 -5.74 -12.52 -29.54
N THR A 382 -5.83 -13.31 -30.62
CA THR A 382 -6.13 -12.80 -31.97
C THR A 382 -7.55 -12.25 -32.06
N LEU A 383 -8.51 -12.93 -31.43
CA LEU A 383 -9.92 -12.60 -31.55
C LEU A 383 -10.31 -11.34 -30.76
N LEU A 384 -9.83 -11.22 -29.52
CA LEU A 384 -10.24 -10.14 -28.62
C LEU A 384 -9.20 -9.01 -28.51
N GLY A 385 -7.89 -9.30 -28.59
CA GLY A 385 -6.83 -8.35 -28.26
C GLY A 385 -6.89 -7.03 -29.03
N PRO A 386 -6.85 -7.04 -30.38
CA PRO A 386 -6.93 -5.81 -31.19
C PRO A 386 -8.23 -5.03 -30.97
N LEU A 387 -9.34 -5.77 -30.82
CA LEU A 387 -10.66 -5.18 -30.65
C LEU A 387 -10.80 -4.50 -29.30
N LEU A 388 -10.41 -5.16 -28.21
CA LEU A 388 -10.39 -4.61 -26.87
C LEU A 388 -9.48 -3.37 -26.80
N LYS A 389 -8.28 -3.43 -27.39
CA LYS A 389 -7.35 -2.30 -27.47
C LYS A 389 -7.97 -1.09 -28.19
N SER A 390 -8.73 -1.33 -29.26
CA SER A 390 -9.52 -0.27 -29.93
C SER A 390 -10.59 0.30 -29.01
N ARG A 391 -11.37 -0.54 -28.31
CA ARG A 391 -12.47 -0.10 -27.45
C ARG A 391 -12.00 0.69 -26.23
N VAL A 392 -10.89 0.29 -25.62
CA VAL A 392 -10.30 1.00 -24.48
C VAL A 392 -9.76 2.37 -24.90
N ARG A 393 -9.16 2.49 -26.10
CA ARG A 393 -8.73 3.79 -26.65
C ARG A 393 -9.90 4.76 -26.86
N GLU A 394 -11.07 4.27 -27.29
CA GLU A 394 -12.29 5.10 -27.43
C GLU A 394 -12.76 5.66 -26.08
N ARG A 395 -12.32 5.10 -24.96
CA ARG A 395 -12.70 5.51 -23.59
C ARG A 395 -11.70 6.44 -22.91
N LEU A 396 -10.50 6.65 -23.45
CA LEU A 396 -9.50 7.54 -22.83
C LEU A 396 -10.08 8.95 -22.62
N GLY A 397 -9.92 9.48 -21.41
CA GLY A 397 -10.45 10.79 -21.03
C GLY A 397 -11.98 10.87 -20.88
N ALA A 398 -12.71 9.75 -20.99
CA ALA A 398 -14.14 9.74 -20.72
C ALA A 398 -14.43 9.95 -19.22
N ASP A 399 -15.54 10.64 -18.92
CA ASP A 399 -16.02 10.83 -17.56
C ASP A 399 -16.28 9.48 -16.85
N GLY A 400 -16.16 9.48 -15.52
CA GLY A 400 -16.39 8.30 -14.68
C GLY A 400 -16.02 8.56 -13.23
N GLY A 401 -16.46 7.68 -12.34
CA GLY A 401 -16.01 7.68 -10.95
C GLY A 401 -14.56 7.18 -10.83
N ALA A 402 -14.03 7.19 -9.60
CA ALA A 402 -12.67 6.70 -9.33
C ALA A 402 -12.46 5.26 -9.80
N LEU A 403 -13.46 4.38 -9.61
CA LEU A 403 -13.39 2.98 -10.05
C LEU A 403 -13.30 2.88 -11.58
N ASP A 404 -14.14 3.61 -12.32
CA ASP A 404 -14.15 3.55 -13.79
C ASP A 404 -12.79 3.95 -14.37
N ILE A 405 -12.23 5.05 -13.86
CA ILE A 405 -10.93 5.56 -14.30
C ILE A 405 -9.83 4.57 -13.90
N ALA A 406 -9.85 4.04 -12.68
CA ALA A 406 -8.88 3.06 -12.21
C ALA A 406 -8.87 1.79 -13.08
N LEU A 407 -10.03 1.20 -13.34
CA LEU A 407 -10.17 0.01 -14.19
C LEU A 407 -9.75 0.29 -15.64
N ARG A 408 -10.04 1.49 -16.16
CA ARG A 408 -9.57 1.90 -17.50
C ARG A 408 -8.05 2.02 -17.56
N VAL A 409 -7.42 2.70 -16.58
CA VAL A 409 -5.97 2.87 -16.49
C VAL A 409 -5.28 1.51 -16.34
N ASP A 410 -5.80 0.64 -15.46
CA ASP A 410 -5.29 -0.72 -15.30
C ASP A 410 -5.38 -1.52 -16.61
N THR A 411 -6.51 -1.46 -17.31
CA THR A 411 -6.67 -2.11 -18.63
C THR A 411 -5.71 -1.52 -19.66
N CYS A 412 -5.52 -0.20 -19.68
CA CYS A 412 -4.57 0.47 -20.56
C CYS A 412 -3.13 -0.01 -20.34
N ALA A 413 -2.70 -0.12 -19.08
CA ALA A 413 -1.37 -0.60 -18.74
C ALA A 413 -1.11 -2.00 -19.30
N HIS A 414 -2.06 -2.92 -19.11
CA HIS A 414 -1.96 -4.29 -19.62
C HIS A 414 -1.99 -4.40 -21.15
N LEU A 415 -2.59 -3.44 -21.84
CA LEU A 415 -2.65 -3.40 -23.31
C LEU A 415 -1.54 -2.56 -23.95
N GLY A 416 -0.63 -1.97 -23.15
CA GLY A 416 0.38 -1.05 -23.63
C GLY A 416 -0.24 0.19 -24.29
N ILE A 417 -1.20 0.83 -23.62
CA ILE A 417 -1.84 2.08 -24.02
C ILE A 417 -1.40 3.16 -23.02
N ALA A 418 -0.83 4.26 -23.52
CA ALA A 418 -0.53 5.44 -22.71
C ALA A 418 -1.82 6.14 -22.27
N CYS A 419 -1.93 6.49 -20.99
CA CYS A 419 -3.15 7.05 -20.39
C CYS A 419 -2.84 8.07 -19.27
N GLU A 420 -1.88 8.97 -19.52
CA GLU A 420 -1.38 9.91 -18.51
C GLU A 420 -2.43 10.89 -17.98
N ASP A 421 -3.36 11.31 -18.82
CA ASP A 421 -4.45 12.20 -18.41
C ASP A 421 -5.41 11.49 -17.45
N ASP A 422 -5.78 10.25 -17.73
CA ASP A 422 -6.62 9.43 -16.85
C ASP A 422 -5.90 9.12 -15.53
N ARG A 423 -4.58 8.86 -15.55
CA ARG A 423 -3.76 8.71 -14.32
C ARG A 423 -3.77 9.98 -13.48
N ARG A 424 -3.64 11.15 -14.13
CA ARG A 424 -3.69 12.44 -13.44
C ARG A 424 -5.08 12.72 -12.87
N ALA A 425 -6.14 12.37 -13.59
CA ALA A 425 -7.51 12.46 -13.11
C ALA A 425 -7.72 11.55 -11.88
N LEU A 426 -7.25 10.30 -11.94
CA LEU A 426 -7.35 9.35 -10.83
C LEU A 426 -6.64 9.86 -9.57
N ARG A 427 -5.42 10.40 -9.68
CA ARG A 427 -4.70 10.99 -8.54
C ARG A 427 -5.47 12.13 -7.87
N LYS A 428 -6.17 12.96 -8.65
CA LYS A 428 -6.98 14.07 -8.12
C LYS A 428 -8.23 13.61 -7.36
N LEU A 429 -8.68 12.38 -7.57
CA LEU A 429 -9.85 11.80 -6.90
C LEU A 429 -9.51 11.10 -5.58
N GLN A 430 -8.23 11.06 -5.17
CA GLN A 430 -7.84 10.44 -3.90
C GLN A 430 -8.34 11.30 -2.72
N SER A 431 -9.06 10.67 -1.80
CA SER A 431 -9.57 11.28 -0.58
C SER A 431 -8.44 11.60 0.42
N GLU A 432 -8.72 12.42 1.42
CA GLU A 432 -7.72 12.84 2.43
C GLU A 432 -7.17 11.66 3.25
N ASP A 433 -8.00 10.65 3.50
CA ASP A 433 -7.63 9.40 4.19
C ASP A 433 -6.86 8.39 3.31
N GLY A 434 -6.46 8.80 2.10
CA GLY A 434 -5.67 7.99 1.17
C GLY A 434 -6.48 6.99 0.36
N GLY A 435 -7.76 6.80 0.66
CA GLY A 435 -8.66 5.96 -0.14
C GLY A 435 -9.18 6.68 -1.39
N TRP A 436 -9.97 5.96 -2.18
CA TRP A 436 -10.82 6.54 -3.22
C TRP A 436 -12.27 6.22 -2.93
N GLU A 437 -13.17 7.17 -3.19
CA GLU A 437 -14.60 6.99 -2.96
C GLU A 437 -15.16 5.79 -3.73
N ALA A 438 -16.17 5.13 -3.14
CA ALA A 438 -16.74 3.91 -3.68
C ALA A 438 -17.33 4.15 -5.08
N GLY A 439 -16.82 3.43 -6.08
CA GLY A 439 -17.43 3.34 -7.39
C GLY A 439 -18.44 2.20 -7.47
N TRP A 440 -19.42 2.35 -8.38
CA TRP A 440 -20.47 1.37 -8.61
C TRP A 440 -19.93 0.23 -9.48
N MET A 441 -19.72 -0.93 -8.86
CA MET A 441 -19.12 -2.08 -9.52
C MET A 441 -20.16 -3.06 -10.03
N TYR A 442 -21.25 -3.21 -9.27
CA TYR A 442 -22.35 -4.13 -9.56
C TYR A 442 -23.70 -3.42 -9.50
N ARG A 443 -24.73 -4.10 -10.00
CA ARG A 443 -26.13 -3.77 -9.72
C ARG A 443 -26.99 -5.02 -9.61
N TYR A 444 -28.06 -4.94 -8.83
CA TYR A 444 -29.10 -5.96 -8.82
C TYR A 444 -29.81 -5.98 -10.18
N GLY A 445 -29.70 -7.10 -10.91
CA GLY A 445 -30.31 -7.21 -12.25
C GLY A 445 -31.85 -7.12 -12.29
N SER A 446 -32.54 -7.15 -11.14
CA SER A 446 -34.00 -6.98 -11.06
C SER A 446 -34.44 -5.54 -10.77
N THR A 447 -33.69 -4.81 -9.95
CA THR A 447 -34.08 -3.46 -9.46
C THR A 447 -33.20 -2.34 -9.99
N GLY A 448 -32.00 -2.65 -10.50
CA GLY A 448 -31.01 -1.67 -10.91
C GLY A 448 -30.30 -0.98 -9.74
N ILE A 449 -30.58 -1.35 -8.49
CA ILE A 449 -29.87 -0.84 -7.31
C ILE A 449 -28.38 -1.17 -7.47
N GLU A 450 -27.54 -0.14 -7.39
CA GLU A 450 -26.10 -0.26 -7.59
C GLU A 450 -25.40 -0.62 -6.29
N ILE A 451 -24.31 -1.36 -6.39
CA ILE A 451 -23.48 -1.83 -5.28
C ILE A 451 -22.06 -1.34 -5.54
N GLY A 452 -21.54 -0.56 -4.60
CA GLY A 452 -20.19 -0.04 -4.64
C GLY A 452 -19.36 -0.53 -3.47
N ASN A 453 -18.04 -0.54 -3.64
CA ASN A 453 -17.10 -0.94 -2.62
C ASN A 453 -15.87 -0.03 -2.63
N ARG A 454 -15.62 0.65 -1.50
CA ARG A 454 -14.51 1.59 -1.35
C ARG A 454 -13.15 0.88 -1.33
N GLY A 455 -13.11 -0.32 -0.75
CA GLY A 455 -11.93 -1.18 -0.74
C GLY A 455 -11.52 -1.59 -2.15
N VAL A 456 -12.46 -2.10 -2.96
CA VAL A 456 -12.20 -2.46 -4.36
C VAL A 456 -11.77 -1.25 -5.19
N THR A 457 -12.45 -0.11 -5.00
CA THR A 457 -12.10 1.12 -5.75
C THR A 457 -10.68 1.58 -5.41
N THR A 458 -10.30 1.53 -4.14
CA THR A 458 -8.94 1.87 -3.70
C THR A 458 -7.91 0.86 -4.21
N ALA A 459 -8.21 -0.45 -4.15
CA ALA A 459 -7.34 -1.50 -4.67
C ALA A 459 -7.10 -1.34 -6.17
N ALA A 460 -8.15 -1.05 -6.94
CA ALA A 460 -8.07 -0.78 -8.37
C ALA A 460 -7.21 0.46 -8.65
N ALA A 461 -7.40 1.55 -7.89
CA ALA A 461 -6.62 2.77 -8.06
C ALA A 461 -5.13 2.56 -7.76
N VAL A 462 -4.83 1.81 -6.70
CA VAL A 462 -3.46 1.41 -6.33
C VAL A 462 -2.82 0.58 -7.44
N ALA A 463 -3.48 -0.47 -7.92
CA ALA A 463 -2.98 -1.30 -9.01
C ALA A 463 -2.74 -0.49 -10.28
N ALA A 464 -3.71 0.34 -10.65
CA ALA A 464 -3.65 1.23 -11.80
C ALA A 464 -2.47 2.19 -11.72
N LEU A 465 -2.27 2.89 -10.60
CA LEU A 465 -1.19 3.87 -10.44
C LEU A 465 0.19 3.20 -10.33
N ALA A 466 0.30 2.05 -9.65
CA ALA A 466 1.55 1.30 -9.51
C ALA A 466 2.06 0.68 -10.83
N SER A 467 1.17 0.42 -11.79
CA SER A 467 1.56 -0.15 -13.10
C SER A 467 2.46 0.77 -13.94
N GLN A 468 2.63 2.04 -13.55
CA GLN A 468 3.47 3.01 -14.25
C GLN A 468 4.96 2.66 -14.14
N ASP A 469 5.39 2.09 -13.02
CA ASP A 469 6.80 1.75 -12.77
C ASP A 469 7.29 0.58 -13.64
N MET A 470 6.38 -0.23 -14.18
CA MET A 470 6.74 -1.37 -15.05
C MET A 470 6.99 -0.98 -16.51
N VAL A 471 6.44 0.15 -16.97
CA VAL A 471 6.61 0.61 -18.36
C VAL A 471 7.97 1.28 -18.55
N VAL A 472 8.51 1.91 -17.50
CA VAL A 472 9.82 2.57 -17.53
C VAL A 472 10.97 1.57 -17.61
N GLU A 473 10.84 0.37 -17.03
CA GLU A 473 11.86 -0.69 -17.15
C GLU A 473 11.88 -1.34 -18.55
N ALA A 474 10.78 -1.28 -19.31
CA ALA A 474 10.68 -1.86 -20.65
C ALA A 474 11.25 -0.93 -21.75
N GLU A 475 11.45 0.35 -21.46
CA GLU A 475 12.07 1.33 -22.37
C GLU A 475 13.49 1.70 -21.88
N SER A 476 14.41 0.74 -21.92
CA SER A 476 15.86 1.06 -21.93
C SER A 476 16.35 1.26 -23.36
N PRO A 477 17.32 2.16 -23.61
CA PRO A 477 17.51 2.80 -24.90
C PRO A 477 18.07 1.86 -25.96
N GLU A 478 17.61 2.06 -27.20
CA GLU A 478 18.20 1.51 -28.42
C GLU A 478 19.72 1.53 -28.36
N VAL A 479 20.30 0.35 -28.55
CA VAL A 479 21.71 0.16 -28.87
C VAL A 479 21.99 0.93 -30.17
N LEU A 480 22.55 2.13 -30.05
CA LEU A 480 23.17 2.81 -31.18
C LEU A 480 24.37 1.95 -31.62
N ALA A 481 24.16 1.19 -32.69
CA ALA A 481 25.22 0.57 -33.46
C ALA A 481 26.12 1.66 -34.05
N GLY A 482 27.17 2.01 -33.30
CA GLY A 482 28.31 2.79 -33.78
C GLY A 482 29.35 1.84 -34.35
N VAL A 483 29.50 1.88 -35.66
CA VAL A 483 30.62 1.30 -36.41
C VAL A 483 31.94 1.95 -35.95
N ASP A 484 32.98 1.13 -35.91
CA ASP A 484 34.40 1.42 -35.67
C ASP A 484 34.91 1.51 -34.22
N GLY A 485 35.75 0.53 -33.90
CA GLY A 485 36.26 0.27 -32.57
C GLY A 485 37.36 1.20 -32.09
N LYS A 486 37.42 1.33 -30.78
CA LYS A 486 38.64 1.44 -29.97
C LYS A 486 38.29 1.24 -28.51
N VAL A 487 38.86 0.19 -27.94
CA VAL A 487 38.95 -0.04 -26.49
C VAL A 487 39.78 1.08 -25.87
N LEU A 488 39.25 1.77 -24.86
CA LEU A 488 40.06 2.57 -23.94
C LEU A 488 39.62 2.33 -22.50
N ILE A 489 40.54 1.76 -21.74
CA ILE A 489 40.54 1.60 -20.29
C ILE A 489 40.97 2.93 -19.65
N LYS A 490 40.28 3.35 -18.57
CA LYS A 490 40.78 4.22 -17.47
C LYS A 490 39.72 4.18 -16.37
N VAL A 491 39.90 3.61 -15.17
CA VAL A 491 40.86 3.87 -14.08
C VAL A 491 40.93 5.34 -13.68
N SER A 492 40.00 5.71 -12.78
CA SER A 492 40.23 6.47 -11.54
C SER A 492 38.96 6.42 -10.70
#